data_AF-A0A7W5LQM8-F1
#
_entry.id   AF-A0A7W5LQM8-F1
#
_cell.length_a   1.000
_cell.length_b   1.000
_cell.length_c   1.000
_cell.angle_alpha   90.00
_cell.angle_beta   90.00
_cell.angle_gamma   90.00
#
_symmetry.space_group_name_H-M   'P 1'
#
loop_
_entity.id
_entity.type
_entity.pdbx_description
1 polymer ?
#
loop_
_entity_poly.entity_id
_entity_poly.type
_entity_poly.pdbx_seq_one_letter_code
_entity_poly.pdbx_strand_id
1 'polypeptide(L)' 'MPDFQSNFKKLKDANVIPDVQEDMLPKAVHDVIGNLSDQEIGVLVNIGQKTGSHIYLNKEHSIVCGF' A
#
# COMPACT_ATOMS: atom_id res chain seq x y z
N MET A 1 1.26 14.71 -9.79
CA MET A 1 1.26 13.66 -10.84
C MET A 1 1.25 12.32 -10.13
N PRO A 2 0.78 11.23 -10.76
CA PRO A 2 0.98 9.90 -10.23
C PRO A 2 2.48 9.65 -10.15
N ASP A 3 2.99 9.55 -8.94
CA ASP A 3 4.37 9.23 -8.65
C ASP A 3 4.38 8.31 -7.44
N PHE A 4 5.26 7.31 -7.49
CA PHE A 4 5.32 6.25 -6.49
C PHE A 4 5.45 6.82 -5.06
N GLN A 5 6.32 7.81 -4.85
CA GLN A 5 6.58 8.40 -3.55
C GLN A 5 5.34 9.03 -2.92
N SER A 6 4.62 9.86 -3.69
CA SER A 6 3.38 10.49 -3.23
C SER A 6 2.30 9.46 -2.85
N ASN A 7 2.11 8.44 -3.68
CA ASN A 7 1.09 7.41 -3.46
C ASN A 7 1.46 6.46 -2.33
N PHE A 8 2.73 6.03 -2.27
CA PHE A 8 3.26 5.20 -1.19
C PHE A 8 3.13 5.91 0.16
N LYS A 9 3.46 7.20 0.22
CA LYS A 9 3.27 8.02 1.42
C LYS A 9 1.80 8.09 1.85
N LYS A 10 0.86 8.34 0.93
CA LYS A 10 -0.59 8.37 1.24
C LYS A 10 -1.07 7.04 1.82
N LEU A 11 -0.66 5.92 1.24
CA LEU A 11 -1.04 4.59 1.71
C LEU A 11 -0.43 4.28 3.09
N LYS A 12 0.80 4.74 3.34
CA LYS A 12 1.49 4.56 4.63
C LYS A 12 0.86 5.42 5.74
N ASP A 13 0.61 6.70 5.45
CA ASP A 13 -0.04 7.63 6.39
C ASP A 13 -1.47 7.20 6.73
N ALA A 14 -2.17 6.60 5.78
CA ALA A 14 -3.51 6.04 5.97
C ALA A 14 -3.50 4.64 6.63
N ASN A 15 -2.33 4.19 7.10
CA ASN A 15 -2.13 2.90 7.75
C ASN A 15 -2.50 1.70 6.86
N VAL A 16 -2.51 1.81 5.52
CA VAL A 16 -2.84 0.66 4.63
C VAL A 16 -1.65 -0.29 4.50
N ILE A 17 -0.42 0.27 4.50
CA ILE A 17 0.85 -0.45 4.36
C ILE A 17 1.87 -0.05 5.45
N PRO A 18 1.51 -0.11 6.75
CA PRO A 18 2.29 0.53 7.82
C PRO A 18 3.74 0.03 7.91
N ASP A 19 3.92 -1.27 7.73
CA ASP A 19 5.20 -1.96 7.93
C ASP A 19 5.94 -2.26 6.63
N VAL A 20 5.45 -1.74 5.50
CA VAL A 20 6.10 -1.93 4.21
C VAL A 20 7.26 -0.94 4.06
N GLN A 21 8.44 -1.49 3.80
CA GLN A 21 9.61 -0.72 3.39
C GLN A 21 9.67 -0.67 1.86
N GLU A 22 10.02 0.49 1.32
CA GLU A 22 10.02 0.74 -0.13
C GLU A 22 10.99 -0.17 -0.90
N ASP A 23 12.12 -0.51 -0.29
CA ASP A 23 13.17 -1.39 -0.82
C ASP A 23 12.78 -2.87 -0.82
N MET A 24 11.76 -3.25 -0.05
CA MET A 24 11.19 -4.61 -0.04
C MET A 24 10.19 -4.84 -1.16
N LEU A 25 9.80 -3.80 -1.89
CA LEU A 25 8.80 -3.91 -2.94
C LEU A 25 9.43 -4.30 -4.28
N PRO A 26 8.95 -5.39 -4.92
CA PRO A 26 9.31 -5.69 -6.29
C PRO A 26 8.92 -4.53 -7.21
N LYS A 27 9.66 -4.37 -8.31
CA LYS A 27 9.41 -3.31 -9.31
C LYS A 27 7.96 -3.26 -9.78
N ALA A 28 7.32 -4.43 -9.96
CA ALA A 28 5.92 -4.50 -10.37
C ALA A 28 4.96 -3.83 -9.36
N VAL A 29 5.24 -3.93 -8.05
CA VAL A 29 4.43 -3.29 -7.01
C VAL A 29 4.71 -1.78 -6.97
N HIS A 30 5.96 -1.38 -7.16
CA HIS A 30 6.34 0.03 -7.36
C HIS A 30 5.57 0.66 -8.52
N ASP A 31 5.56 0.01 -9.68
CA ASP A 31 4.87 0.51 -10.87
C ASP A 31 3.35 0.59 -10.65
N VAL A 32 2.75 -0.38 -9.95
CA VAL A 32 1.31 -0.33 -9.59
C VAL A 32 1.03 0.85 -8.68
N ILE A 33 1.77 0.99 -7.57
CA ILE A 33 1.56 2.08 -6.60
C ILE A 33 1.77 3.45 -7.26
N GLY A 34 2.78 3.59 -8.11
CA GLY A 34 3.05 4.84 -8.83
C GLY A 34 1.96 5.24 -9.82
N ASN A 35 1.18 4.29 -10.33
CA ASN A 35 0.09 4.54 -11.27
C ASN A 35 -1.29 4.66 -10.62
N LEU A 36 -1.42 4.46 -9.30
CA LEU A 36 -2.69 4.62 -8.61
C LEU A 36 -3.21 6.06 -8.71
N SER A 37 -4.48 6.18 -9.06
CA SER A 37 -5.22 7.44 -8.99
C SER A 37 -5.65 7.74 -7.55
N ASP A 38 -5.94 9.01 -7.26
CA ASP A 38 -6.44 9.43 -5.94
C ASP A 38 -7.75 8.72 -5.53
N GLN A 39 -8.59 8.36 -6.51
CA GLN A 39 -9.83 7.61 -6.28
C GLN A 39 -9.54 6.18 -5.83
N GLU A 40 -8.60 5.49 -6.48
CA GLU A 40 -8.20 4.13 -6.12
C GLU A 40 -7.52 4.09 -4.75
N ILE A 41 -6.68 5.09 -4.44
CA ILE A 41 -6.12 5.25 -3.09
C ILE A 41 -7.24 5.41 -2.07
N GLY A 42 -8.24 6.26 -2.35
CA GLY A 42 -9.40 6.44 -1.47
C GLY A 42 -10.17 5.14 -1.20
N VAL A 43 -10.32 4.28 -2.21
CA VAL A 43 -10.94 2.96 -2.06
C VAL A 43 -10.10 2.07 -1.15
N LEU A 44 -8.78 1.98 -1.37
CA LEU A 44 -7.87 1.17 -0.57
C LEU A 44 -7.85 1.62 0.91
N VAL A 45 -7.85 2.93 1.16
CA VAL A 45 -7.93 3.51 2.51
C VAL A 45 -9.25 3.15 3.18
N ASN A 46 -10.38 3.31 2.47
CA ASN A 46 -11.70 3.01 3.02
C ASN A 46 -11.84 1.51 3.35
N ILE A 47 -11.30 0.62 2.51
CA ILE A 47 -11.24 -0.81 2.80
C ILE A 47 -10.42 -1.04 4.06
N GLY A 48 -9.17 -0.56 4.12
CA GLY A 48 -8.30 -0.77 5.28
C GLY A 48 -8.89 -0.24 6.59
N GLN A 49 -9.56 0.92 6.57
CA GLN A 49 -10.24 1.47 7.74
C GLN A 49 -11.47 0.67 8.17
N LYS A 50 -12.26 0.15 7.22
CA LYS A 50 -13.50 -0.58 7.53
C LYS A 50 -13.26 -2.03 7.93
N THR A 51 -12.23 -2.66 7.39
CA THR A 51 -11.94 -4.07 7.64
C THR A 51 -10.82 -4.29 8.64
N GLY A 52 -10.11 -3.23 9.04
CA GLY A 52 -8.87 -3.35 9.82
C GLY A 52 -7.72 -4.01 9.03
N SER A 53 -7.90 -4.20 7.72
CA SER A 53 -6.95 -4.93 6.90
C SER A 53 -5.77 -4.06 6.52
N HIS A 54 -4.59 -4.50 6.95
CA HIS A 54 -3.31 -3.92 6.58
C HIS A 54 -2.53 -4.96 5.76
N ILE A 55 -1.83 -4.50 4.72
CA ILE A 55 -0.97 -5.38 3.93
C ILE A 55 0.36 -5.52 4.68
N TYR A 56 0.59 -6.69 5.26
CA TYR A 56 1.89 -7.06 5.82
C TYR A 56 2.70 -7.81 4.77
N LEU A 57 3.92 -7.35 4.52
CA LEU A 57 4.92 -8.12 3.79
C LEU A 57 5.85 -8.76 4.82
N ASN A 58 5.69 -10.07 5.03
CA ASN A 58 6.65 -10.82 5.83
C ASN A 58 7.96 -11.02 5.05
N LYS A 59 9.04 -11.49 5.71
CA LYS A 59 10.35 -11.75 5.08
C LYS A 59 10.31 -12.73 3.90
N GLU A 60 9.20 -13.41 3.69
CA GLU A 60 8.96 -14.35 2.58
C GLU A 60 8.17 -13.71 1.43
N HIS A 61 7.97 -12.38 1.45
CA HIS A 61 7.15 -11.63 0.50
C HIS A 61 5.69 -12.13 0.41
N SER A 62 5.20 -12.79 1.45
CA SER A 62 3.81 -13.23 1.52
C SER A 62 2.94 -12.08 2.01
N ILE A 63 1.85 -11.83 1.30
CA ILE A 63 0.81 -10.88 1.72
C ILE A 63 0.02 -11.55 2.84
N VAL A 64 0.20 -11.09 4.07
CA VAL A 64 -0.68 -11.47 5.18
C VAL A 64 -1.70 -10.35 5.35
N CYS A 65 -2.95 -10.62 4.94
CA CYS A 65 -4.07 -9.78 5.33
C CYS A 65 -4.42 -10.10 6.79
N GLY A 66 -4.01 -9.24 7.72
CA GLY A 66 -4.46 -9.32 9.11
C GLY A 66 -5.93 -8.91 9.24
N PHE A 67 -6.68 -9.63 10.08
CA PHE A 67 -8.05 -9.30 10.51
C PHE A 67 -8.05 -8.81 11.95
#